data_AF-A0A2T4IGI3-F1
#
_entry.id   AF-A0A2T4IGI3-F1
#
_cell.length_a   1.000
_cell.length_b   1.000
_cell.length_c   1.000
_cell.angle_alpha   90.00
_cell.angle_beta   90.00
_cell.angle_gamma   90.00
#
_symmetry.space_group_name_H-M   'P 1'
#
loop_
_entity.id
_entity.type
_entity.pdbx_description
1 polymer ?
#
loop_
_entity_poly.entity_id
_entity_poly.type
_entity_poly.pdbx_seq_one_letter_code
_entity_poly.pdbx_strand_id
1 'polypeptide(L)'
;MLIGCLAAALPAAHAQGALTPAQSAWAKAESRNVEDRFVAEVAAIVGVPAARVREAMPDERRITATVARLLAALEQDLGEPLGEARKAAIHAADERRKRELAAIGARAAQR
;
A
#
# COMPACT_ATOMS: atom_id res chain seq x y z
N MET A 1 -48.57 14.95 26.56
CA MET A 1 -48.10 13.65 27.08
C MET A 1 -47.60 12.80 25.92
N LEU A 2 -46.31 12.38 25.99
CA LEU A 2 -45.63 11.20 25.39
C LEU A 2 -45.98 10.83 23.93
N ILE A 3 -45.22 11.24 22.91
CA ILE A 3 -43.89 10.72 22.45
C ILE A 3 -43.82 9.20 22.45
N GLY A 4 -44.14 8.60 21.30
CA GLY A 4 -43.83 7.22 20.95
C GLY A 4 -42.98 7.20 19.68
N CYS A 5 -41.65 7.12 19.82
CA CYS A 5 -40.74 6.83 18.73
C CYS A 5 -40.00 5.55 19.10
N LEU A 6 -40.55 4.40 18.72
CA LEU A 6 -39.90 3.10 18.87
C LEU A 6 -38.99 2.88 17.65
N ALA A 7 -37.76 3.41 17.72
CA ALA A 7 -36.73 3.11 16.74
C ALA A 7 -36.14 1.73 17.05
N ALA A 8 -36.61 0.72 16.32
CA ALA A 8 -35.92 -0.56 16.20
C ALA A 8 -34.75 -0.42 15.23
N ALA A 9 -33.54 -0.78 15.69
CA ALA A 9 -32.49 -1.53 14.97
C ALA A 9 -31.09 -1.12 15.44
N LEU A 10 -30.50 -1.92 16.34
CA LEU A 10 -29.05 -2.02 16.48
C LEU A 10 -28.65 -3.49 16.58
N PRO A 11 -28.12 -4.07 15.50
CA PRO A 11 -26.98 -4.97 15.60
C PRO A 11 -25.84 -4.31 14.79
N ALA A 12 -24.63 -4.14 15.29
CA ALA A 12 -23.86 -5.09 16.06
C ALA A 12 -22.80 -4.33 16.85
N ALA A 13 -22.60 -4.74 18.09
CA ALA A 13 -21.34 -4.50 18.77
C ALA A 13 -20.28 -5.35 18.04
N HIS A 14 -19.42 -4.68 17.27
CA HIS A 14 -18.24 -5.26 16.62
C HIS A 14 -17.44 -6.09 17.64
N ALA A 15 -17.31 -7.38 17.37
CA ALA A 15 -16.27 -8.20 17.96
C ALA A 15 -14.92 -7.59 17.56
N GLN A 16 -14.26 -6.95 18.52
CA GLN A 16 -12.87 -6.54 18.40
C GLN A 16 -12.01 -7.80 18.42
N GLY A 17 -11.79 -8.42 17.27
CA GLY A 17 -10.95 -9.62 17.19
C GLY A 17 -11.01 -10.26 15.82
N ALA A 18 -10.01 -9.94 14.99
CA ALA A 18 -9.80 -10.42 13.63
C ALA A 18 -10.79 -9.94 12.56
N LEU A 19 -10.23 -9.55 11.41
CA LEU A 19 -10.99 -9.27 10.19
C LEU A 19 -11.72 -10.53 9.74
N THR A 20 -12.95 -10.38 9.23
CA THR A 20 -13.64 -11.48 8.57
C THR A 20 -12.87 -11.94 7.31
N PRO A 21 -13.12 -13.15 6.77
CA PRO A 21 -12.50 -13.58 5.52
C PRO A 21 -12.76 -12.61 4.35
N ALA A 22 -13.96 -12.03 4.27
CA ALA A 22 -14.30 -11.04 3.25
C ALA A 22 -13.50 -9.74 3.42
N GLN A 23 -13.41 -9.22 4.65
CA GLN A 23 -12.60 -8.04 4.97
C GLN A 23 -11.11 -8.28 4.72
N SER A 24 -10.61 -9.47 5.04
CA SER A 24 -9.21 -9.87 4.78
C SER A 24 -8.91 -9.98 3.29
N ALA A 25 -9.82 -10.56 2.51
CA ALA A 25 -9.70 -10.65 1.06
C ALA A 25 -9.71 -9.25 0.42
N TRP A 26 -10.59 -8.37 0.90
CA TRP A 26 -10.62 -6.97 0.48
C TRP A 26 -9.30 -6.25 0.82
N ALA A 27 -8.82 -6.37 2.05
CA ALA A 27 -7.56 -5.78 2.49
C ALA A 27 -6.39 -6.25 1.63
N LYS A 28 -6.33 -7.55 1.31
CA LYS A 28 -5.30 -8.10 0.42
C LYS A 28 -5.40 -7.56 -1.01
N ALA A 29 -6.62 -7.42 -1.55
CA ALA A 29 -6.81 -6.83 -2.87
C ALA A 29 -6.39 -5.36 -2.89
N GLU A 30 -6.76 -4.61 -1.84
CA GLU A 30 -6.41 -3.20 -1.74
C GLU A 30 -4.90 -2.99 -1.57
N SER A 31 -4.22 -3.82 -0.80
CA SER A 31 -2.75 -3.76 -0.68
C SER A 31 -2.08 -3.98 -2.04
N ARG A 32 -2.57 -4.94 -2.85
CA ARG A 32 -2.04 -5.17 -4.20
C ARG A 32 -2.26 -3.95 -5.11
N ASN A 33 -3.42 -3.29 -5.02
CA ASN A 33 -3.68 -2.07 -5.80
C ASN A 33 -2.72 -0.93 -5.43
N VAL A 34 -2.39 -0.79 -4.14
CA VAL A 34 -1.41 0.20 -3.66
C VAL A 34 -0.01 -0.12 -4.21
N GLU A 35 0.40 -1.39 -4.16
CA GLU A 35 1.70 -1.82 -4.70
C GLU A 35 1.79 -1.63 -6.22
N ASP A 36 0.75 -2.01 -6.98
CA ASP A 36 0.73 -1.84 -8.44
C ASP A 36 0.84 -0.37 -8.86
N ARG A 37 0.19 0.54 -8.13
CA ARG A 37 0.30 1.98 -8.36
C ARG A 37 1.70 2.51 -8.03
N PHE A 38 2.30 2.05 -6.93
CA PHE A 38 3.66 2.41 -6.59
C PHE A 38 4.65 1.97 -7.68
N VAL A 39 4.54 0.73 -8.16
CA VAL A 39 5.35 0.20 -9.26
C VAL A 39 5.20 1.07 -10.52
N ALA A 40 3.97 1.43 -10.88
CA ALA A 40 3.69 2.26 -12.05
C ALA A 40 4.28 3.67 -11.90
N GLU A 41 4.21 4.26 -10.70
CA GLU A 41 4.79 5.58 -10.41
C GLU A 41 6.31 5.56 -10.49
N VAL A 42 6.98 4.56 -9.90
CA VAL A 42 8.44 4.41 -9.98
C VAL A 42 8.91 4.16 -11.42
N ALA A 43 8.18 3.33 -12.17
CA ALA A 43 8.45 3.09 -13.58
C ALA A 43 8.43 4.40 -14.40
N ALA A 44 7.43 5.25 -14.15
CA ALA A 44 7.32 6.57 -14.78
C ALA A 44 8.43 7.54 -14.35
N ILE A 45 8.82 7.56 -13.07
CA ILE A 45 9.91 8.42 -12.57
C ILE A 45 11.25 8.07 -13.21
N VAL A 46 11.52 6.77 -13.34
CA VAL A 46 12.82 6.26 -13.79
C VAL A 46 12.90 6.14 -15.31
N GLY A 47 11.76 5.94 -15.99
CA GLY A 47 11.69 5.73 -17.43
C GLY A 47 11.93 4.28 -17.83
N VAL A 48 11.60 3.31 -16.96
CA VAL A 48 11.77 1.87 -17.22
C VAL A 48 10.43 1.14 -17.22
N PRO A 49 10.30 -0.05 -17.85
CA PRO A 49 9.09 -0.83 -17.78
C PRO A 49 8.74 -1.24 -16.33
N ALA A 50 7.44 -1.23 -15.99
CA ALA A 50 6.94 -1.67 -14.69
C ALA A 50 7.37 -3.09 -14.30
N ALA A 51 7.60 -3.97 -15.29
CA ALA A 51 8.13 -5.32 -15.05
C ALA A 51 9.53 -5.28 -14.40
N ARG A 52 10.41 -4.36 -14.84
CA ARG A 52 11.75 -4.18 -14.28
C ARG A 52 11.70 -3.68 -12.85
N VAL A 53 10.79 -2.75 -12.57
CA VAL A 53 10.57 -2.26 -11.19
C VAL A 53 10.11 -3.41 -10.28
N ARG A 54 9.23 -4.31 -10.75
CA ARG A 54 8.80 -5.49 -9.98
C ARG A 54 9.94 -6.49 -9.74
N GLU A 55 10.80 -6.72 -10.74
CA GLU A 55 12.00 -7.55 -10.59
C GLU A 55 12.97 -6.97 -9.54
N ALA A 56 13.07 -5.64 -9.48
CA ALA A 56 13.90 -4.91 -8.52
C ALA A 56 13.27 -4.80 -7.11
N MET A 57 11.98 -5.09 -6.95
CA MET A 57 11.32 -5.03 -5.65
C MET A 57 11.70 -6.24 -4.79
N PRO A 58 12.13 -6.04 -3.53
CA PRO A 58 12.40 -7.15 -2.62
C PRO A 58 11.09 -7.85 -2.20
N ASP A 59 11.11 -9.17 -2.07
CA ASP A 59 9.98 -9.99 -1.62
C ASP A 59 9.31 -9.42 -0.36
N GLU A 60 7.97 -9.25 -0.42
CA GLU A 60 7.11 -8.61 0.60
C GLU A 60 7.34 -9.12 2.04
N ARG A 61 7.89 -10.32 2.21
CA ARG A 61 8.03 -10.99 3.51
C ARG A 61 9.26 -10.56 4.32
N ARG A 62 10.18 -9.76 3.77
CA ARG A 62 11.40 -9.29 4.48
C ARG A 62 11.42 -7.77 4.63
N ILE A 63 10.54 -7.30 5.50
CA ILE A 63 10.30 -5.91 5.88
C ILE A 63 11.53 -5.30 6.57
N THR A 64 12.10 -4.22 6.01
CA THR A 64 12.55 -2.97 6.69
C THR A 64 13.45 -2.07 5.83
N ALA A 65 13.95 -2.53 4.67
CA ALA A 65 14.68 -1.65 3.73
C ALA A 65 14.21 -1.92 2.29
N THR A 66 13.02 -1.42 1.95
CA THR A 66 12.39 -1.60 0.63
C THR A 66 12.93 -0.58 -0.36
N VAL A 67 12.90 0.71 0.00
CA VAL A 67 13.25 1.78 -0.95
C VAL A 67 14.75 1.86 -1.24
N ALA A 68 15.63 1.68 -0.24
CA ALA A 68 17.08 1.71 -0.46
C ALA A 68 17.56 0.55 -1.34
N ARG A 69 16.97 -0.64 -1.17
CA ARG A 69 17.27 -1.81 -2.03
C ARG A 69 16.70 -1.62 -3.43
N LEU A 70 15.50 -1.08 -3.55
CA LEU A 70 14.91 -0.72 -4.84
C LEU A 70 15.79 0.29 -5.59
N LEU A 71 16.23 1.36 -4.92
CA LEU A 71 17.14 2.34 -5.53
C LEU A 71 18.44 1.70 -5.99
N ALA A 72 19.07 0.90 -5.14
CA ALA A 72 20.31 0.20 -5.50
C ALA A 72 20.12 -0.74 -6.71
N ALA A 73 19.03 -1.52 -6.73
CA ALA A 73 18.71 -2.40 -7.85
C ALA A 73 18.44 -1.61 -9.15
N LEU A 74 17.71 -0.50 -9.06
CA LEU A 74 17.45 0.36 -10.22
C LEU A 74 18.74 1.01 -10.75
N GLU A 75 19.62 1.48 -9.88
CA GLU A 75 20.93 2.03 -10.29
C GLU A 75 21.81 0.97 -10.94
N GLN A 76 21.79 -0.26 -10.42
CA GLN A 76 22.50 -1.39 -11.04
C GLN A 76 21.95 -1.72 -12.43
N ASP A 77 20.62 -1.75 -12.58
CA ASP A 77 19.95 -2.04 -13.86
C ASP A 77 20.20 -0.96 -14.91
N LEU A 78 20.25 0.31 -14.49
CA LEU A 78 20.51 1.44 -15.39
C LEU A 78 22.00 1.61 -15.72
N GLY A 79 22.89 1.05 -14.90
CA GLY A 79 24.33 1.25 -15.02
C GLY A 79 24.80 2.66 -14.65
N GLU A 80 23.92 3.50 -14.08
CA GLU A 80 24.20 4.85 -13.64
C GLU A 80 23.49 5.19 -12.32
N PRO A 81 24.04 6.12 -11.51
CA PRO A 81 23.36 6.59 -10.30
C PRO A 81 22.09 7.35 -10.66
N LEU A 82 21.02 7.13 -9.88
CA LEU A 82 19.82 7.95 -9.98
C LEU A 82 20.13 9.35 -9.46
N GLY A 83 19.75 10.37 -10.23
CA GLY A 83 19.87 11.76 -9.77
C GLY A 83 19.02 12.02 -8.52
N GLU A 84 19.46 12.96 -7.68
CA GLU A 84 18.82 13.27 -6.39
C GLU A 84 17.32 13.59 -6.52
N ALA A 85 16.90 14.27 -7.58
CA ALA A 85 15.49 14.55 -7.85
C ALA A 85 14.66 13.27 -8.06
N ARG A 86 15.20 12.28 -8.80
CA ARG A 86 14.54 10.99 -9.02
C ARG A 86 14.50 10.18 -7.73
N LYS A 87 15.58 10.17 -6.95
CA LYS A 87 15.63 9.54 -5.63
C LYS A 87 14.58 10.12 -4.68
N ALA A 88 14.52 11.45 -4.57
CA ALA A 88 13.54 12.14 -3.74
C ALA A 88 12.09 11.83 -4.14
N ALA A 89 11.80 11.76 -5.44
CA ALA A 89 10.49 11.38 -5.95
C ALA A 89 10.12 9.94 -5.56
N ILE A 90 11.04 8.99 -5.70
CA ILE A 90 10.82 7.58 -5.29
C ILE A 90 10.60 7.47 -3.78
N HIS A 91 11.36 8.22 -2.97
CA HIS A 91 11.13 8.28 -1.52
C HIS A 91 9.73 8.82 -1.18
N ALA A 92 9.28 9.88 -1.84
CA ALA A 92 7.94 10.43 -1.62
C ALA A 92 6.83 9.44 -2.00
N ALA A 93 7.03 8.66 -3.08
CA ALA A 93 6.12 7.60 -3.50
C ALA A 93 6.08 6.46 -2.47
N ASP A 94 7.22 6.04 -1.93
CA ASP A 94 7.30 5.00 -0.89
C ASP A 94 6.62 5.46 0.41
N GLU A 95 6.78 6.72 0.81
CA GLU A 95 6.11 7.28 1.98
C GLU A 95 4.58 7.35 1.79
N ARG A 96 4.09 7.66 0.58
CA ARG A 96 2.66 7.54 0.25
C ARG A 96 2.19 6.08 0.37
N ARG A 97 2.91 5.15 -0.27
CA ARG A 97 2.62 3.71 -0.23
C ARG A 97 2.49 3.20 1.21
N LYS A 98 3.46 3.50 2.08
CA LYS A 98 3.44 3.11 3.50
C LYS A 98 2.21 3.64 4.24
N ARG A 99 1.88 4.93 4.07
CA ARG A 99 0.70 5.54 4.72
C ARG A 99 -0.59 4.89 4.28
N GLU A 100 -0.72 4.59 2.99
CA GLU A 100 -1.90 3.94 2.45
C GLU A 100 -2.03 2.50 2.93
N LEU A 101 -0.95 1.71 2.90
CA LEU A 101 -0.92 0.35 3.43
C LEU A 101 -1.29 0.30 4.92
N ALA A 102 -0.77 1.23 5.72
CA ALA A 102 -1.13 1.34 7.14
C ALA A 102 -2.63 1.67 7.35
N ALA A 103 -3.23 2.44 6.45
CA ALA A 103 -4.64 2.79 6.52
C ALA A 103 -5.59 1.65 6.10
N ILE A 104 -5.11 0.66 5.33
CA ILE A 104 -5.95 -0.45 4.84
C ILE A 104 -6.56 -1.25 5.99
N GLY A 105 -5.78 -1.57 7.03
CA GLY A 105 -6.29 -2.33 8.18
C GLY A 105 -7.47 -1.64 8.87
N ALA A 106 -7.37 -0.32 9.04
CA ALA A 106 -8.44 0.49 9.62
C ALA A 106 -9.68 0.57 8.72
N ARG A 107 -9.50 0.64 7.40
CA ARG A 107 -10.62 0.64 6.43
C ARG A 107 -11.27 -0.73 6.28
N ALA A 108 -10.49 -1.80 6.38
CA ALA A 108 -10.98 -3.17 6.28
C ALA A 108 -11.94 -3.51 7.42
N ALA A 109 -11.69 -2.99 8.63
CA ALA A 109 -12.58 -3.17 9.78
C ALA A 109 -13.93 -2.42 9.65
N GLN A 110 -14.01 -1.44 8.74
CA GLN A 110 -15.20 -0.63 8.46
C GLN A 110 -16.03 -1.17 7.27
N ARG A 111 -15.56 -2.23 6.62
CA ARG A 111 -16.15 -2.86 5.42
C ARG A 111 -17.00 -4.07 5.77
#